data_AF-X1F591-F1
#
_entry.id   AF-X1F591-F1
#
_cell.length_a   1.000
_cell.length_b   1.000
_cell.length_c   1.000
_cell.angle_alpha   90.00
_cell.angle_beta   90.00
_cell.angle_gamma   90.00
#
_symmetry.space_group_name_H-M   'P 1'
#
loop_
_entity.id
_entity.type
_entity.pdbx_description
1 polymer ?
#
loop_
_entity_poly.entity_id
_entity_poly.type
_entity_poly.pdbx_seq_one_letter_code
_entity_poly.pdbx_strand_id
1 'polypeptide(L)'
;RRFPAYLITDDLDKKNLIGKNIEKLIKLGGLNSIDFIKEIDDLSKYAKSHVSGVDIYIPLLELADIKEETERLKKRLSKVKAGYEKSKKKLSNEQFLQKAPEHIILREKEKLEELKKEIESIK
;
A
#
# COMPACT_ATOMS: atom_id res chain seq x y z
N ARG A 1 -3.15 6.13 12.78
CA ARG A 1 -3.86 6.55 11.55
C ARG A 1 -5.34 6.41 11.84
N ARG A 2 -6.14 7.43 11.58
CA ARG A 2 -7.57 7.45 11.92
C ARG A 2 -8.37 7.50 10.62
N PHE A 3 -9.53 6.84 10.58
CA PHE A 3 -10.35 6.65 9.37
C PHE A 3 -11.81 6.98 9.66
N PRO A 4 -12.62 7.39 8.68
CA PRO A 4 -14.04 7.54 8.85
C PRO A 4 -14.70 6.16 9.00
N ALA A 5 -15.80 6.12 9.73
CA ALA A 5 -16.71 4.98 9.76
C ALA A 5 -18.09 5.42 9.29
N TYR A 6 -18.73 4.59 8.48
CA TYR A 6 -20.09 4.80 8.01
C TYR A 6 -21.02 3.79 8.64
N LEU A 7 -22.16 4.26 9.15
CA LEU A 7 -23.14 3.44 9.87
C LEU A 7 -24.46 3.44 9.13
N ILE A 8 -25.06 2.26 8.99
CA ILE A 8 -26.45 2.08 8.52
C ILE A 8 -27.24 1.41 9.64
N THR A 9 -28.35 2.01 10.02
CA THR A 9 -29.29 1.47 11.00
C THR A 9 -30.66 2.11 10.81
N ASP A 10 -31.71 1.30 10.84
CA ASP A 10 -33.11 1.76 10.84
C ASP A 10 -33.62 2.07 12.26
N ASP A 11 -32.86 1.65 13.27
CA ASP A 11 -33.18 1.82 14.68
C ASP A 11 -32.79 3.23 15.18
N LEU A 12 -33.81 4.05 15.47
CA LEU A 12 -33.65 5.44 15.93
C LEU A 12 -33.04 5.52 17.33
N ASP A 13 -33.31 4.56 18.21
CA ASP A 13 -32.78 4.56 19.57
C ASP A 13 -31.28 4.30 19.54
N LYS A 14 -30.83 3.36 18.70
CA LYS A 14 -29.40 3.12 18.47
C LYS A 14 -28.73 4.31 17.82
N LYS A 15 -29.36 4.95 16.84
CA LYS A 15 -28.85 6.17 16.21
C LYS A 15 -28.63 7.28 17.25
N ASN A 16 -29.59 7.47 18.16
CA ASN A 16 -29.48 8.44 19.24
C ASN A 16 -28.42 8.07 20.27
N LEU A 17 -28.31 6.79 20.66
CA LEU A 17 -27.30 6.30 21.61
C LEU A 17 -25.88 6.49 21.08
N ILE A 18 -25.65 6.12 19.82
CA ILE A 18 -24.37 6.31 19.13
C ILE A 18 -24.09 7.81 19.01
N GLY A 19 -25.08 8.60 18.57
CA GLY A 19 -24.97 10.06 18.43
C GLY A 19 -24.52 10.75 19.72
N LYS A 20 -25.10 10.38 20.87
CA LYS A 20 -24.72 10.89 22.19
C LYS A 20 -23.29 10.55 22.61
N ASN A 21 -22.70 9.50 22.02
CA ASN A 21 -21.37 8.99 22.38
C ASN A 21 -20.35 9.09 21.24
N ILE A 22 -20.64 9.83 20.16
CA ILE A 22 -19.80 9.92 18.96
C ILE A 22 -18.35 10.25 19.29
N GLU A 23 -18.09 11.27 20.13
CA GLU A 23 -16.71 11.67 20.44
C GLU A 23 -15.91 10.57 21.14
N LYS A 24 -16.56 9.81 22.03
CA LYS A 24 -15.94 8.68 22.73
C LYS A 24 -15.64 7.55 21.76
N LEU A 25 -16.59 7.24 20.87
CA LEU A 25 -16.43 6.20 19.85
C LEU A 25 -15.32 6.56 18.86
N ILE A 26 -15.21 7.83 18.46
CA ILE A 26 -14.12 8.33 17.62
C ILE A 26 -12.76 8.13 18.32
N LYS A 27 -12.67 8.50 19.59
CA LYS A 27 -11.41 8.36 20.36
C LYS A 27 -11.02 6.90 20.60
N LEU A 28 -11.97 6.06 21.04
CA LEU A 28 -11.72 4.66 21.39
C LEU A 28 -11.52 3.77 20.15
N GLY A 29 -12.28 4.02 19.10
CA GLY A 29 -12.19 3.28 17.83
C GLY A 29 -11.05 3.75 16.94
N GLY A 30 -10.32 4.81 17.32
CA GLY A 30 -9.28 5.39 16.46
C GLY A 30 -9.84 5.90 15.14
N LEU A 31 -11.03 6.48 15.16
CA LEU A 31 -11.72 6.99 13.96
C LEU A 31 -11.50 8.50 13.81
N ASN A 32 -11.76 9.03 12.61
CA ASN A 32 -11.79 10.47 12.33
C ASN A 32 -13.21 11.02 12.43
N SER A 33 -14.18 10.30 11.86
CA SER A 33 -15.60 10.66 11.88
C SER A 33 -16.45 9.39 11.95
N ILE A 34 -17.71 9.61 12.32
CA ILE A 34 -18.76 8.60 12.25
C ILE A 34 -19.93 9.25 11.55
N ASP A 35 -20.32 8.71 10.39
CA ASP A 35 -21.37 9.27 9.55
C ASP A 35 -22.49 8.25 9.34
N PHE A 36 -23.73 8.66 9.53
CA PHE A 36 -24.90 7.81 9.25
C PHE A 36 -25.31 7.95 7.80
N ILE A 37 -25.32 6.84 7.07
CA ILE A 37 -25.71 6.78 5.66
C ILE A 37 -26.92 5.86 5.49
N LYS A 38 -27.56 5.91 4.31
CA LYS A 38 -28.71 5.06 3.99
C LYS A 38 -28.30 3.79 3.23
N GLU A 39 -27.31 3.92 2.35
CA GLU A 39 -26.86 2.85 1.48
C GLU A 39 -25.39 3.06 1.10
N ILE A 40 -24.75 1.99 0.63
CA ILE A 40 -23.40 2.01 0.05
C ILE A 40 -23.48 1.46 -1.36
N ASP A 41 -22.97 2.23 -2.32
CA ASP A 41 -22.99 1.87 -3.74
C ASP A 41 -22.09 0.66 -4.05
N ASP A 42 -20.89 0.64 -3.48
CA ASP A 42 -19.86 -0.37 -3.81
C ASP A 42 -19.24 -0.95 -2.53
N LEU A 43 -19.86 -2.04 -2.05
CA LEU A 43 -19.44 -2.79 -0.86
C LEU A 43 -18.00 -3.31 -0.95
N SER A 44 -17.44 -3.52 -2.15
CA SER A 44 -16.08 -4.05 -2.33
C SER A 44 -14.99 -3.10 -1.80
N LYS A 45 -15.32 -1.81 -1.66
CA LYS A 45 -14.41 -0.78 -1.16
C LYS A 45 -14.39 -0.65 0.36
N TYR A 46 -15.18 -1.44 1.08
CA TYR A 46 -15.37 -1.29 2.52
C TYR A 46 -15.18 -2.62 3.26
N ALA A 47 -14.60 -2.56 4.46
CA ALA A 47 -14.76 -3.61 5.45
C ALA A 47 -16.13 -3.44 6.11
N LYS A 48 -16.98 -4.48 6.03
CA LYS A 48 -18.32 -4.49 6.67
C LYS A 48 -18.27 -5.30 7.98
N SER A 49 -18.91 -4.77 9.03
CA SER A 49 -19.23 -5.51 10.25
C SER A 49 -20.67 -5.24 10.67
N HIS A 50 -21.34 -6.22 11.25
CA HIS A 50 -22.71 -6.08 11.76
C HIS A 50 -22.72 -6.28 13.27
N VAL A 51 -23.24 -5.30 14.01
CA VAL A 51 -23.32 -5.37 15.48
C VAL A 51 -24.69 -4.89 15.93
N SER A 52 -25.46 -5.79 16.56
CA SER A 52 -26.73 -5.46 17.20
C SER A 52 -27.70 -4.65 16.32
N GLY A 53 -27.83 -4.98 15.02
CA GLY A 53 -28.71 -4.26 14.10
C GLY A 53 -28.13 -2.97 13.51
N VAL A 54 -26.83 -2.72 13.70
CA VAL A 54 -26.09 -1.62 13.07
C VAL A 54 -25.05 -2.22 12.13
N ASP A 55 -25.13 -1.83 10.87
CA ASP A 55 -24.09 -2.12 9.88
C ASP A 55 -23.02 -1.03 9.93
N ILE A 56 -21.76 -1.45 10.09
CA ILE A 56 -20.59 -0.59 10.19
C ILE A 56 -19.71 -0.83 8.96
N TYR A 57 -19.30 0.24 8.30
CA TYR A 57 -18.48 0.21 7.10
C TYR A 57 -17.24 1.09 7.27
N ILE A 58 -16.07 0.52 7.00
CA ILE A 58 -14.78 1.23 7.06
C ILE A 58 -14.15 1.20 5.66
N PRO A 59 -13.81 2.35 5.05
CA PRO A 59 -13.18 2.37 3.73
C PRO A 59 -11.82 1.66 3.71
N LEU A 60 -11.69 0.67 2.82
CA LEU A 60 -10.44 -0.04 2.57
C LEU A 60 -9.43 0.84 1.82
N LEU A 61 -9.92 1.73 0.96
CA LEU A 61 -9.09 2.62 0.12
C LEU A 61 -8.33 3.68 0.92
N GLU A 62 -8.79 4.04 2.12
CA GLU A 62 -8.05 4.93 3.02
C GLU A 62 -7.10 4.17 3.95
N LEU A 63 -7.40 2.90 4.26
CA LEU A 63 -6.57 2.00 5.06
C LEU A 63 -5.27 1.62 4.34
N ALA A 64 -5.33 1.47 3.02
CA ALA A 64 -4.18 1.11 2.21
C ALA A 64 -3.60 2.36 1.55
N ASP A 65 -2.39 2.73 1.94
CA ASP A 65 -1.60 3.73 1.22
C ASP A 65 -1.12 3.17 -0.12
N ILE A 66 -2.03 2.68 -0.96
CA ILE A 66 -1.69 2.06 -2.25
C ILE A 66 -0.90 3.08 -3.07
N LYS A 67 -1.23 4.37 -2.97
CA LYS A 67 -0.47 5.43 -3.65
C LYS A 67 0.94 5.60 -3.07
N GLU A 68 1.11 5.82 -1.76
CA GLU A 68 2.45 5.97 -1.17
C GLU A 68 3.28 4.69 -1.30
N GLU A 69 2.68 3.52 -1.10
CA GLU A 69 3.33 2.22 -1.25
C GLU A 69 3.71 1.98 -2.72
N THR A 70 2.83 2.29 -3.68
CA THR A 70 3.16 2.25 -5.11
C THR A 70 4.28 3.23 -5.44
N GLU A 71 4.27 4.44 -4.88
CA GLU A 71 5.34 5.42 -5.10
C GLU A 71 6.67 4.97 -4.48
N ARG A 72 6.65 4.40 -3.28
CA ARG A 72 7.82 3.86 -2.59
C ARG A 72 8.40 2.69 -3.38
N LEU A 73 7.56 1.76 -3.82
CA LEU A 73 7.96 0.64 -4.68
C LEU A 73 8.48 1.13 -6.03
N LYS A 74 7.86 2.12 -6.67
CA LYS A 74 8.36 2.75 -7.91
C LYS A 74 9.72 3.42 -7.70
N LYS A 75 9.92 4.15 -6.59
CA LYS A 75 11.21 4.76 -6.23
C LYS A 75 12.28 3.71 -5.96
N ARG A 76 11.93 2.59 -5.32
CA ARG A 76 12.85 1.46 -5.13
C ARG A 76 13.20 0.82 -6.48
N LEU A 77 12.19 0.52 -7.29
CA LEU A 77 12.35 -0.06 -8.62
C LEU A 77 13.23 0.81 -9.53
N SER A 78 13.06 2.13 -9.51
CA SER A 78 13.87 3.04 -10.32
C SER A 78 15.34 3.04 -9.91
N LYS A 79 15.64 3.00 -8.60
CA LYS A 79 17.01 2.88 -8.08
C LYS A 79 17.67 1.57 -8.50
N VAL A 80 16.96 0.44 -8.34
CA VAL A 80 17.49 -0.88 -8.71
C VAL A 80 17.68 -0.97 -10.23
N LYS A 81 16.73 -0.49 -11.04
CA LYS A 81 16.86 -0.41 -12.51
C LYS A 81 18.05 0.46 -12.94
N ALA A 82 18.28 1.59 -12.30
CA ALA A 82 19.44 2.44 -12.60
C ALA A 82 20.76 1.72 -12.32
N GLY A 83 20.82 0.92 -11.25
CA GLY A 83 21.96 0.03 -10.97
C GLY A 83 22.14 -1.03 -12.04
N TYR A 84 21.05 -1.71 -12.41
CA TYR A 84 21.04 -2.75 -13.44
C TYR A 84 21.53 -2.21 -14.79
N GLU A 85 21.03 -1.06 -15.24
CA GLU A 85 21.45 -0.44 -16.51
C GLU A 85 22.93 -0.04 -16.49
N LYS A 86 23.47 0.42 -15.35
CA LYS A 86 24.91 0.72 -15.21
C LYS A 86 25.76 -0.55 -15.34
N SER A 87 25.38 -1.61 -14.63
CA SER A 87 26.09 -2.90 -14.69
C SER A 87 25.99 -3.53 -16.07
N LYS A 88 24.82 -3.44 -16.71
CA LYS A 88 24.59 -3.89 -18.10
C LYS A 88 25.50 -3.14 -19.07
N LYS A 89 25.56 -1.81 -18.99
CA LYS A 89 26.44 -0.99 -19.84
C LYS A 89 27.91 -1.33 -19.67
N LYS A 90 28.37 -1.62 -18.45
CA LYS A 90 29.75 -2.06 -18.22
C LYS A 90 30.04 -3.40 -18.89
N LEU A 91 29.13 -4.37 -18.73
CA LEU A 91 29.26 -5.70 -19.33
C LEU A 91 29.07 -5.71 -20.86
N SER A 92 28.38 -4.71 -21.43
CA SER A 92 28.29 -4.52 -22.88
C SER A 92 29.46 -3.74 -23.47
N ASN A 93 30.33 -3.15 -22.65
CA ASN A 93 31.49 -2.42 -23.14
C ASN A 93 32.66 -3.38 -23.40
N GLU A 94 33.00 -3.58 -24.67
CA GLU A 94 34.08 -4.46 -25.09
C GLU A 94 35.44 -4.07 -24.49
N GLN A 95 35.72 -2.77 -24.29
CA GLN A 95 36.94 -2.34 -23.61
C GLN A 95 36.99 -2.78 -22.14
N PHE A 96 35.84 -2.82 -21.46
CA PHE A 96 35.77 -3.31 -20.09
C PHE A 96 35.95 -4.83 -20.05
N LEU A 97 35.32 -5.57 -20.97
CA LEU A 97 35.49 -7.02 -21.09
C LEU A 97 36.93 -7.44 -21.43
N GLN A 98 37.65 -6.64 -22.21
CA GLN A 98 39.03 -6.94 -22.60
C GLN A 98 40.07 -6.49 -21.58
N LYS A 99 39.82 -5.41 -20.81
CA LYS A 99 40.81 -4.83 -19.88
C LYS A 99 40.57 -5.19 -18.41
N ALA A 100 39.35 -5.58 -18.04
CA ALA A 100 39.06 -5.94 -16.65
C ALA A 100 39.50 -7.39 -16.36
N PRO A 101 40.08 -7.66 -15.18
CA PRO A 101 40.35 -9.02 -14.73
C PRO A 101 39.07 -9.88 -14.67
N GLU A 102 39.19 -11.18 -14.93
CA GLU A 102 38.05 -12.12 -14.91
C GLU A 102 37.22 -12.05 -13.62
N HIS A 103 37.88 -11.93 -12.47
CA HIS A 103 37.17 -11.83 -11.17
C HIS A 103 36.28 -10.58 -11.07
N ILE A 104 36.64 -9.47 -11.74
CA ILE A 104 35.81 -8.26 -11.79
C ILE A 104 34.63 -8.45 -12.74
N ILE A 105 34.84 -9.12 -13.87
CA ILE A 105 33.78 -9.42 -14.85
C ILE A 105 32.75 -10.38 -14.24
N LEU A 106 33.19 -11.44 -13.57
CA LEU A 106 32.34 -12.38 -12.83
C LEU A 106 31.51 -11.66 -11.77
N ARG A 107 32.15 -10.85 -10.92
CA ARG A 107 31.45 -10.10 -9.87
C ARG A 107 30.43 -9.11 -10.43
N GLU A 108 30.72 -8.45 -11.55
CA GLU A 108 29.76 -7.55 -12.19
C GLU A 108 28.61 -8.32 -12.87
N LYS A 109 28.84 -9.53 -13.40
CA LYS A 109 27.79 -10.44 -13.90
C LYS A 109 26.88 -10.95 -12.78
N GLU A 110 27.45 -11.40 -11.67
CA GLU A 110 26.70 -11.83 -10.49
C GLU A 110 25.81 -10.70 -9.97
N LYS A 111 26.39 -9.50 -9.83
CA LYS A 111 25.66 -8.31 -9.43
C LYS A 111 24.51 -7.97 -10.39
N LEU A 112 24.70 -8.13 -11.70
CA LEU A 112 23.66 -7.91 -12.69
C LEU A 112 22.48 -8.90 -12.51
N GLU A 113 22.78 -10.18 -12.30
CA GLU A 113 21.77 -11.22 -12.04
C GLU A 113 21.03 -11.00 -10.71
N GLU A 114 21.71 -10.58 -9.65
CA GLU A 114 21.08 -10.20 -8.38
C GLU A 114 20.12 -9.02 -8.56
N LEU A 115 20.56 -7.96 -9.24
CA LEU A 115 19.72 -6.79 -9.52
C LEU A 115 18.52 -7.15 -10.40
N LYS A 116 18.68 -8.09 -11.34
CA LYS A 116 17.58 -8.60 -12.18
C LYS A 116 16.55 -9.35 -11.35
N LYS A 117 16.98 -10.24 -10.45
CA LYS A 117 16.09 -10.95 -9.51
C LYS A 117 15.36 -9.98 -8.58
N GLU A 118 16.05 -8.96 -8.08
CA GLU A 118 15.42 -7.93 -7.23
C GLU A 118 14.35 -7.14 -8.02
N ILE A 119 14.63 -6.75 -9.28
CA ILE A 119 13.65 -6.08 -10.14
C ILE A 119 12.41 -6.95 -10.37
N GLU A 120 12.59 -8.24 -10.60
CA GLU A 120 11.50 -9.20 -10.82
C GLU A 120 10.63 -9.39 -9.58
N SER A 121 11.24 -9.37 -8.38
CA SER A 121 10.51 -9.47 -7.11
C SER A 121 9.66 -8.24 -6.74
N ILE A 122 9.99 -7.07 -7.29
CA ILE A 122 9.29 -5.80 -7.01
C ILE A 122 8.16 -5.55 -8.04
N LYS A 123 8.17 -6.29 -9.15
CA LYS A 123 7.26 -6.10 -10.29
C LYS A 123 5.95 -6.84 -10.09
#